data_AF-A0A7S1F2N8-F1
#
_entry.id   AF-A0A7S1F2N8-F1
#
_cell.length_a   1.000
_cell.length_b   1.000
_cell.length_c   1.000
_cell.angle_alpha   90.00
_cell.angle_beta   90.00
_cell.angle_gamma   90.00
#
_symmetry.space_group_name_H-M   'P 1'
#
loop_
_entity.id
_entity.type
_entity.pdbx_description
1 polymer ?
#
loop_
_entity_poly.entity_id
_entity_poly.type
_entity_poly.pdbx_seq_one_letter_code
_entity_poly.pdbx_strand_id
1 'polypeptide(L)'
;MFRFLAVISVVCVDGLREGDVCYRFCEDGSLPPVSARDRCGEGLKCTPVAGIRFDSCTEPDTCQSSMCQRCGDMCVVEGDMAGMCDSKGDCSFDYAAVEEACARLKKTDVDGSVSIMFFPTSWGQPPAIQTEDYRPLPGGYGHGSSTLFKWIEAKMCADRAQQIQYPPAFGAVPLMQTRDYRPLPFGYGHGSGTLATWLRKKAQELYGEESVDFVLDCASV
;
A
#
# COMPACT_ATOMS: atom_id res chain seq x y z
N MET A 1 53.24 -16.49 11.67
CA MET A 1 51.91 -16.59 11.02
C MET A 1 50.86 -16.32 12.10
N PHE A 2 50.40 -15.08 12.22
CA PHE A 2 49.45 -14.67 13.26
C PHE A 2 48.03 -15.11 12.89
N ARG A 3 47.40 -15.86 13.79
CA ARG A 3 45.96 -16.20 13.78
C ARG A 3 45.15 -14.93 14.00
N PHE A 4 44.31 -14.56 13.04
CA PHE A 4 43.18 -13.66 13.27
C PHE A 4 41.91 -14.52 13.43
N LEU A 5 41.52 -14.78 14.69
CA LEU A 5 40.15 -15.16 15.01
C LEU A 5 39.36 -13.85 15.12
N ALA A 6 38.45 -13.62 14.18
CA ALA A 6 37.48 -12.54 14.27
C ALA A 6 36.52 -12.86 15.43
N VAL A 7 36.69 -12.15 16.55
CA VAL A 7 35.66 -12.08 17.59
C VAL A 7 34.59 -11.15 17.03
N ILE A 8 33.51 -11.74 16.49
CA ILE A 8 32.29 -11.00 16.19
C ILE A 8 31.71 -10.63 17.55
N SER A 9 31.99 -9.41 18.02
CA SER A 9 31.27 -8.80 19.12
C SER A 9 29.81 -8.67 18.68
N VAL A 10 28.97 -9.58 19.15
CA VAL A 10 27.52 -9.37 19.22
C VAL A 10 27.35 -8.16 20.13
N VAL A 11 26.99 -7.02 19.56
CA VAL A 11 26.51 -5.89 20.33
C VAL A 11 25.17 -6.33 20.92
N CYS A 12 25.15 -6.67 22.20
CA CYS A 12 23.90 -6.81 22.94
C CYS A 12 23.23 -5.44 22.92
N VAL A 13 22.14 -5.31 22.16
CA VAL A 13 21.19 -4.21 22.36
C VAL A 13 20.40 -4.60 23.61
N ASP A 14 20.90 -4.22 24.78
CA ASP A 14 20.37 -4.57 26.11
C ASP A 14 19.06 -3.81 26.45
N GLY A 15 18.08 -3.84 25.55
CA GLY A 15 16.75 -3.26 25.76
C GLY A 15 15.64 -4.23 25.40
N LEU A 16 14.59 -4.31 26.23
CA LEU A 16 13.33 -4.98 25.91
C LEU A 16 12.65 -4.27 24.74
N ARG A 17 12.14 -5.05 23.78
CA ARG A 17 11.45 -4.57 22.58
C ARG A 17 9.96 -4.35 22.86
N GLU A 18 9.27 -3.72 21.92
CA GLU A 18 7.82 -3.57 22.00
C GLU A 18 7.14 -4.94 22.09
N GLY A 19 6.23 -5.09 23.07
CA GLY A 19 5.54 -6.34 23.39
C GLY A 19 6.28 -7.25 24.38
N ASP A 20 7.54 -6.98 24.73
CA ASP A 20 8.26 -7.79 25.72
C ASP A 20 7.72 -7.53 27.14
N VAL A 21 7.67 -8.59 27.95
CA VAL A 21 7.23 -8.51 29.35
C VAL A 21 8.25 -7.73 30.18
N CYS A 22 7.86 -6.55 30.63
CA CYS A 22 8.68 -5.68 31.47
C CYS A 22 8.40 -5.89 32.96
N TYR A 23 7.21 -6.34 33.33
CA TYR A 23 6.90 -6.70 34.71
C TYR A 23 5.89 -7.84 34.80
N ARG A 24 6.18 -8.80 35.68
CA ARG A 24 5.28 -9.91 36.00
C ARG A 24 5.54 -10.38 37.43
N PHE A 25 4.48 -10.50 38.19
CA PHE A 25 4.49 -11.14 39.51
C PHE A 25 3.39 -12.20 39.54
N CYS A 26 3.74 -13.40 40.03
CA CYS A 26 2.85 -14.54 40.17
C CYS A 26 2.86 -14.96 41.63
N GLU A 27 1.74 -14.78 42.32
CA GLU A 27 1.62 -15.09 43.76
C GLU A 27 1.80 -16.59 44.02
N ASP A 28 1.31 -17.42 43.10
CA ASP A 28 1.39 -18.88 43.15
C ASP A 28 2.74 -19.45 42.69
N GLY A 29 3.66 -18.60 42.21
CA GLY A 29 4.94 -19.02 41.67
C GLY A 29 4.86 -19.79 40.35
N SER A 30 3.72 -19.76 39.65
CA SER A 30 3.51 -20.48 38.39
C SER A 30 4.50 -20.08 37.29
N LEU A 31 5.00 -18.84 37.32
CA LEU A 31 5.99 -18.30 36.39
C LEU A 31 7.06 -17.50 37.13
N PRO A 32 8.29 -17.39 36.57
CA PRO A 32 9.34 -16.62 37.19
C PRO A 32 8.98 -15.12 37.22
N PRO A 33 9.30 -14.41 38.32
CA PRO A 33 9.03 -12.98 38.44
C PRO A 33 9.93 -12.19 37.49
N VAL A 34 9.39 -11.12 36.91
CA VAL A 34 10.10 -10.20 36.02
C VAL A 34 9.96 -8.78 36.58
N SER A 35 11.08 -8.09 36.78
CA SER A 35 11.12 -6.69 37.22
C SER A 35 12.16 -5.93 36.39
N ALA A 36 11.73 -5.49 35.20
CA ALA A 36 12.55 -4.88 34.17
C ALA A 36 11.86 -3.63 33.57
N ARG A 37 11.09 -2.91 34.37
CA ARG A 37 10.28 -1.75 33.93
C ARG A 37 11.11 -0.66 33.23
N ASP A 38 12.33 -0.43 33.69
CA ASP A 38 13.25 0.59 33.16
C ASP A 38 14.12 0.09 31.99
N ARG A 39 13.96 -1.17 31.58
CA ARG A 39 14.76 -1.78 30.50
C ARG A 39 14.05 -1.77 29.16
N CYS A 40 12.86 -1.18 29.06
CA CYS A 40 12.23 -0.94 27.78
C CYS A 40 13.15 -0.05 26.91
N GLY A 41 13.27 -0.37 25.62
CA GLY A 41 14.09 0.39 24.68
C GLY A 41 13.65 1.86 24.54
N GLU A 42 14.45 2.68 23.87
CA GLU A 42 14.16 4.11 23.70
C GLU A 42 12.75 4.35 23.11
N GLY A 43 11.94 5.16 23.81
CA GLY A 43 10.55 5.48 23.41
C GLY A 43 9.49 4.46 23.86
N LEU A 44 9.88 3.39 24.56
CA LEU A 44 8.96 2.41 25.12
C LEU A 44 8.78 2.63 26.62
N LYS A 45 7.54 2.55 27.12
CA LYS A 45 7.23 2.55 28.55
C LYS A 45 6.59 1.24 28.96
N CYS A 46 6.90 0.79 30.18
CA CYS A 46 6.27 -0.39 30.75
C CYS A 46 4.84 -0.03 31.21
N THR A 47 3.85 -0.41 30.40
CA THR A 47 2.46 -0.03 30.64
C THR A 47 1.73 -1.14 31.42
N PRO A 48 1.10 -0.82 32.55
CA PRO A 48 0.27 -1.78 33.26
C PRO A 48 -1.05 -2.02 32.53
N VAL A 49 -1.50 -3.28 32.50
CA VAL A 49 -2.87 -3.60 32.08
C VAL A 49 -3.83 -3.06 33.15
N ALA A 50 -4.88 -2.35 32.73
CA ALA A 50 -5.73 -1.55 33.61
C ALA A 50 -6.15 -2.26 34.93
N GLY A 51 -5.96 -1.55 36.04
CA GLY A 51 -6.31 -1.97 37.41
C GLY A 51 -5.10 -2.35 38.27
N ILE A 52 -5.16 -2.06 39.58
CA ILE A 52 -4.15 -2.54 40.54
C ILE A 52 -4.40 -4.02 40.76
N ARG A 53 -3.48 -4.88 40.33
CA ARG A 53 -3.59 -6.34 40.48
C ARG A 53 -2.39 -6.90 41.23
N PHE A 54 -2.67 -7.87 42.10
CA PHE A 54 -1.65 -8.56 42.88
C PHE A 54 -1.13 -9.83 42.18
N ASP A 55 -1.80 -10.27 41.12
CA ASP A 55 -1.40 -11.40 40.27
C ASP A 55 -1.44 -11.00 38.79
N SER A 56 -0.31 -11.17 38.10
CA SER A 56 -0.07 -10.72 36.73
C SER A 56 0.37 -11.86 35.80
N CYS A 57 0.15 -13.14 36.17
CA CYS A 57 0.55 -14.27 35.33
C CYS A 57 -0.15 -14.29 33.96
N THR A 58 -1.46 -13.99 33.95
CA THR A 58 -2.31 -14.04 32.75
C THR A 58 -2.18 -12.77 31.91
N GLU A 59 -1.97 -11.63 32.56
CA GLU A 59 -1.90 -10.31 31.95
C GLU A 59 -0.68 -9.54 32.52
N PRO A 60 0.55 -9.87 32.05
CA PRO A 60 1.75 -9.17 32.49
C PRO A 60 1.88 -7.78 31.86
N ASP A 61 2.63 -6.89 32.52
CA ASP A 61 2.94 -5.58 31.96
C ASP A 61 3.98 -5.75 30.84
N THR A 62 3.75 -5.08 29.72
CA THR A 62 4.62 -5.15 28.54
C THR A 62 5.18 -3.78 28.18
N CYS A 63 6.37 -3.76 27.59
CA CYS A 63 6.92 -2.56 26.97
C CYS A 63 6.03 -2.17 25.78
N GLN A 64 5.39 -1.03 25.87
CA GLN A 64 4.58 -0.49 24.78
C GLN A 64 5.21 0.82 24.33
N SER A 65 5.14 1.10 23.04
CA SER A 65 5.45 2.44 22.55
C SER A 65 4.49 3.41 23.22
N SER A 66 5.02 4.54 23.70
CA SER A 66 4.17 5.57 24.28
C SER A 66 3.29 6.16 23.18
N MET A 67 2.11 5.56 23.07
CA MET A 67 0.80 6.15 22.83
C MET A 67 0.44 6.64 21.44
N CYS A 68 1.37 6.81 20.49
CA CYS A 68 0.99 7.19 19.13
C CYS A 68 1.75 6.44 18.04
N GLN A 69 1.17 5.31 17.61
CA GLN A 69 1.73 4.46 16.55
C GLN A 69 1.34 4.94 15.15
N ARG A 70 0.12 5.49 14.96
CA ARG A 70 -0.31 6.10 13.70
C ARG A 70 -1.02 7.42 13.93
N CYS A 71 -0.87 8.33 12.97
CA CYS A 71 -1.63 9.58 12.95
C CYS A 71 -3.13 9.25 12.90
N GLY A 72 -3.88 9.78 13.87
CA GLY A 72 -5.32 9.54 14.05
C GLY A 72 -5.66 8.34 14.93
N ASP A 73 -4.68 7.60 15.46
CA ASP A 73 -4.94 6.62 16.52
C ASP A 73 -5.40 7.33 17.79
N MET A 74 -6.20 6.64 18.59
CA MET A 74 -6.63 7.10 19.91
C MET A 74 -5.50 6.84 20.92
N CYS A 75 -5.13 7.87 21.67
CA CYS A 75 -4.09 7.82 22.68
C CYS A 75 -4.65 8.25 24.04
N VAL A 76 -3.97 7.91 25.13
CA VAL A 76 -4.41 8.25 26.49
C VAL A 76 -3.41 9.20 27.12
N VAL A 77 -3.83 10.38 27.58
CA VAL A 77 -2.96 11.30 28.33
C VAL A 77 -3.20 11.09 29.82
N GLU A 78 -2.10 11.00 30.58
CA GLU A 78 -1.99 10.93 32.05
C GLU A 78 -3.32 10.67 32.81
N GLY A 79 -3.74 9.40 32.84
CA GLY A 79 -4.81 8.93 33.71
C GLY A 79 -6.22 9.36 33.30
N ASP A 80 -6.73 8.75 32.23
CA ASP A 80 -8.16 8.60 31.88
C ASP A 80 -8.70 9.50 30.75
N MET A 81 -7.88 10.41 30.20
CA MET A 81 -8.33 11.28 29.10
C MET A 81 -7.83 10.77 27.75
N ALA A 82 -8.76 10.50 26.84
CA ALA A 82 -8.43 10.12 25.48
C ALA A 82 -8.13 11.34 24.60
N GLY A 83 -7.09 11.27 23.79
CA GLY A 83 -6.74 12.21 22.72
C GLY A 83 -6.56 11.48 21.39
N MET A 84 -6.13 12.23 20.36
CA MET A 84 -5.73 11.67 19.08
C MET A 84 -4.26 11.95 18.78
N CYS A 85 -3.64 10.99 18.12
CA CYS A 85 -2.26 11.06 17.69
C CYS A 85 -2.08 11.98 16.49
N ASP A 86 -1.19 12.96 16.62
CA ASP A 86 -0.81 13.81 15.52
C ASP A 86 0.21 13.13 14.59
N SER A 87 0.62 13.84 13.54
CA SER A 87 1.61 13.36 12.57
C SER A 87 3.04 13.25 13.14
N LYS A 88 3.28 13.84 14.31
CA LYS A 88 4.58 13.86 14.98
C LYS A 88 4.70 12.77 16.04
N GLY A 89 3.62 12.05 16.32
CA GLY A 89 3.56 11.03 17.37
C GLY A 89 3.22 11.60 18.74
N ASP A 90 2.71 12.84 18.79
CA ASP A 90 2.25 13.48 20.01
C ASP A 90 0.75 13.23 20.22
N CYS A 91 0.36 12.94 21.46
CA CYS A 91 -1.05 12.80 21.82
C CYS A 91 -1.66 14.17 22.07
N SER A 92 -2.57 14.61 21.19
CA SER A 92 -3.20 15.92 21.24
C SER A 92 -4.71 15.81 21.52
N PHE A 93 -5.22 16.79 22.29
CA PHE A 93 -6.67 16.99 22.49
C PHE A 93 -7.29 17.87 21.41
N ASP A 94 -6.48 18.47 20.54
CA ASP A 94 -6.96 19.30 19.43
C ASP A 94 -7.33 18.41 18.23
N TYR A 95 -8.50 17.79 18.33
CA TYR A 95 -9.03 16.86 17.34
C TYR A 95 -9.10 17.49 15.93
N ALA A 96 -9.42 18.78 15.82
CA ALA A 96 -9.51 19.47 14.53
C ALA A 96 -8.14 19.63 13.86
N ALA A 97 -7.12 20.00 14.63
CA ALA A 97 -5.75 20.09 14.11
C ALA A 97 -5.18 18.72 13.73
N VAL A 98 -5.49 17.68 14.52
CA VAL A 98 -5.07 16.30 14.24
C VAL A 98 -5.74 15.75 12.98
N GLU A 99 -7.05 15.98 12.80
CA GLU A 99 -7.76 15.57 11.58
C GLU A 99 -7.15 16.20 10.32
N GLU A 100 -6.87 17.51 10.34
CA GLU A 100 -6.27 18.18 9.19
C GLU A 100 -4.84 17.67 8.91
N ALA A 101 -4.03 17.48 9.94
CA ALA A 101 -2.66 16.98 9.81
C ALA A 101 -2.63 15.53 9.29
N CYS A 102 -3.46 14.65 9.84
CA CYS A 102 -3.51 13.24 9.44
C CYS A 102 -4.17 13.05 8.07
N ALA A 103 -5.14 13.88 7.68
CA ALA A 103 -5.72 13.85 6.34
C ALA A 103 -4.69 14.21 5.26
N ARG A 104 -3.73 15.10 5.56
CA ARG A 104 -2.63 15.42 4.64
C ARG A 104 -1.67 14.24 4.44
N LEU A 105 -1.43 13.41 5.46
CA LEU A 105 -0.62 12.19 5.33
C LEU A 105 -1.31 11.09 4.51
N LYS A 106 -2.63 10.90 4.67
CA LYS A 106 -3.40 9.97 3.82
C LYS A 106 -3.33 10.32 2.34
N LYS A 107 -3.05 11.59 2.03
CA LYS A 107 -2.88 12.04 0.66
C LYS A 107 -1.52 11.62 0.10
N THR A 108 -0.44 11.66 0.87
CA THR A 108 0.91 11.36 0.32
C THR A 108 1.21 9.87 0.10
N ASP A 109 0.54 8.95 0.80
CA ASP A 109 0.74 7.49 0.58
C ASP A 109 -0.19 6.89 -0.49
N VAL A 110 -1.08 7.69 -1.08
CA VAL A 110 -1.90 7.32 -2.25
C VAL A 110 -1.70 8.29 -3.44
N ASP A 111 -1.11 9.46 -3.22
CA ASP A 111 -0.82 10.49 -4.24
C ASP A 111 0.70 10.65 -4.45
N GLY A 112 1.40 9.52 -4.45
CA GLY A 112 2.84 9.41 -4.74
C GLY A 112 3.09 8.82 -6.12
N SER A 113 2.58 9.50 -7.17
CA SER A 113 3.05 9.48 -8.58
C SER A 113 3.95 8.32 -9.06
N VAL A 114 3.53 7.08 -8.85
CA VAL A 114 3.83 6.01 -9.80
C VAL A 114 2.47 5.66 -10.39
N SER A 115 2.21 6.17 -11.59
CA SER A 115 1.21 5.56 -12.46
C SER A 115 1.69 4.14 -12.73
N ILE A 116 1.41 3.21 -11.81
CA ILE A 116 1.69 1.80 -12.03
C ILE A 116 0.67 1.37 -13.08
N MET A 117 1.03 1.57 -14.34
CA MET A 117 0.37 0.96 -15.48
C MET A 117 0.51 -0.54 -15.27
N PHE A 118 -0.54 -1.15 -14.74
CA PHE A 118 -0.60 -2.60 -14.59
C PHE A 118 -0.98 -3.20 -15.93
N PHE A 119 -0.03 -3.93 -16.51
CA PHE A 119 -0.26 -4.74 -17.70
C PHE A 119 -0.76 -6.13 -17.29
N PRO A 120 -1.54 -6.81 -18.14
CA PRO A 120 -1.87 -8.22 -17.94
C PRO A 120 -0.61 -9.05 -17.72
N THR A 121 -0.63 -9.93 -16.72
CA THR A 121 0.52 -10.82 -16.41
C THR A 121 0.93 -11.66 -17.62
N SER A 122 -0.03 -12.00 -18.48
CA SER A 122 0.16 -12.74 -19.74
C SER A 122 1.04 -12.00 -20.76
N TRP A 123 1.09 -10.66 -20.72
CA TRP A 123 1.89 -9.88 -21.66
C TRP A 123 3.38 -9.89 -21.31
N GLY A 124 3.72 -10.20 -20.06
CA GLY A 124 5.08 -10.17 -19.54
C GLY A 124 5.55 -8.76 -19.17
N GLN A 125 6.86 -8.58 -19.03
CA GLN A 125 7.44 -7.31 -18.64
C GLN A 125 7.44 -6.31 -19.81
N PRO A 126 7.13 -5.02 -19.55
CA PRO A 126 7.28 -3.96 -20.54
C PRO A 126 8.76 -3.77 -20.91
N PRO A 127 9.05 -3.12 -22.06
CA PRO A 127 10.42 -2.85 -22.48
C PRO A 127 11.18 -2.03 -21.42
N ALA A 128 12.35 -2.53 -21.01
CA ALA A 128 13.18 -1.91 -19.98
C ALA A 128 13.82 -0.59 -20.46
N ILE A 129 14.10 -0.49 -21.76
CA ILE A 129 14.59 0.72 -22.40
C ILE A 129 13.42 1.33 -23.15
N GLN A 130 13.10 2.58 -22.83
CA GLN A 130 12.04 3.35 -23.47
C GLN A 130 12.62 4.65 -24.00
N THR A 131 11.98 5.15 -25.05
CA THR A 131 12.24 6.47 -25.62
C THR A 131 11.57 7.55 -24.74
N GLU A 132 12.11 8.76 -24.72
CA GLU A 132 11.55 9.88 -23.92
C GLU A 132 10.35 10.58 -24.57
N ASP A 133 9.82 10.04 -25.67
CA ASP A 133 8.66 10.63 -26.32
C ASP A 133 7.38 10.43 -25.48
N TYR A 134 6.45 11.38 -25.61
CA TYR A 134 5.18 11.34 -24.91
C TYR A 134 4.05 11.33 -25.92
N ARG A 135 3.34 10.21 -26.00
CA ARG A 135 2.23 10.01 -26.94
C ARG A 135 1.11 9.21 -26.27
N PRO A 136 -0.12 9.33 -26.76
CA PRO A 136 -1.22 8.55 -26.22
C PRO A 136 -1.02 7.08 -26.57
N LEU A 137 -1.23 6.21 -25.57
CA LEU A 137 -1.08 4.77 -25.65
C LEU A 137 -2.42 4.12 -26.02
N PRO A 138 -2.40 3.03 -26.80
CA PRO A 138 -3.61 2.27 -27.07
C PRO A 138 -4.05 1.53 -25.81
N GLY A 139 -5.25 0.97 -25.81
CA GLY A 139 -5.77 0.20 -24.69
C GLY A 139 -6.28 1.02 -23.50
N GLY A 140 -6.14 2.35 -23.54
CA GLY A 140 -6.60 3.26 -22.50
C GLY A 140 -5.63 3.36 -21.32
N TYR A 141 -4.33 3.11 -21.56
CA TYR A 141 -3.27 3.22 -20.56
C TYR A 141 -2.76 4.65 -20.32
N GLY A 142 -3.43 5.66 -20.90
CA GLY A 142 -2.98 7.06 -20.85
C GLY A 142 -1.88 7.32 -21.87
N HIS A 143 -0.73 7.81 -21.42
CA HIS A 143 0.36 8.27 -22.29
C HIS A 143 1.69 7.63 -21.90
N GLY A 144 2.61 7.53 -22.86
CA GLY A 144 3.94 7.00 -22.64
C GLY A 144 4.81 7.04 -23.90
N SER A 145 5.88 6.24 -23.89
CA SER A 145 6.87 6.19 -24.97
C SER A 145 6.38 5.47 -26.22
N SER A 146 6.96 5.79 -27.38
CA SER A 146 6.74 5.07 -28.64
C SER A 146 7.22 3.63 -28.60
N THR A 147 8.24 3.36 -27.80
CA THR A 147 8.70 1.99 -27.55
C THR A 147 7.63 1.20 -26.80
N LEU A 148 7.04 1.80 -25.76
CA LEU A 148 5.92 1.21 -25.04
C LEU A 148 4.67 1.10 -25.91
N PHE A 149 4.36 2.11 -26.72
CA PHE A 149 3.26 2.10 -27.67
C PHE A 149 3.32 0.88 -28.58
N LYS A 150 4.47 0.65 -29.24
CA LYS A 150 4.66 -0.49 -30.16
C LYS A 150 4.53 -1.82 -29.42
N TRP A 151 5.02 -1.88 -28.19
CA TRP A 151 4.90 -3.09 -27.37
C TRP A 151 3.44 -3.38 -27.02
N ILE A 152 2.68 -2.38 -26.53
CA ILE A 152 1.24 -2.54 -26.22
C ILE A 152 0.47 -2.91 -27.48
N GLU A 153 0.72 -2.24 -28.61
CA GLU A 153 0.10 -2.54 -29.90
C GLU A 153 0.31 -4.01 -30.30
N ALA A 154 1.55 -4.51 -30.26
CA ALA A 154 1.85 -5.91 -30.57
C ALA A 154 1.13 -6.89 -29.65
N LYS A 155 1.04 -6.59 -28.34
CA LYS A 155 0.33 -7.44 -27.37
C LYS A 155 -1.18 -7.44 -27.60
N MET A 156 -1.78 -6.27 -27.82
CA MET A 156 -3.20 -6.15 -28.15
C MET A 156 -3.54 -6.86 -29.47
N CYS A 157 -2.66 -6.82 -30.47
CA CYS A 157 -2.84 -7.55 -31.73
C CYS A 157 -2.77 -9.07 -31.53
N ALA A 158 -1.85 -9.57 -30.69
CA ALA A 158 -1.80 -10.99 -30.32
C ALA A 158 -3.07 -11.42 -29.56
N ASP A 159 -3.55 -10.59 -28.64
CA ASP A 159 -4.79 -10.82 -27.89
C ASP A 159 -6.03 -10.85 -28.78
N ARG A 160 -6.10 -10.02 -29.82
CA ARG A 160 -7.23 -10.07 -30.78
C ARG A 160 -7.38 -11.43 -31.45
N ALA A 161 -6.28 -12.15 -31.67
CA ALA A 161 -6.31 -13.48 -32.26
C ALA A 161 -6.69 -14.58 -31.26
N GLN A 162 -6.55 -14.33 -29.96
CA GLN A 162 -6.77 -15.33 -28.90
C GLN A 162 -7.92 -14.91 -27.99
N GLN A 163 -7.67 -13.95 -27.12
CA GLN A 163 -8.64 -13.39 -26.20
C GLN A 163 -8.24 -11.95 -25.87
N ILE A 164 -9.20 -11.02 -26.05
CA ILE A 164 -8.99 -9.61 -25.70
C ILE A 164 -8.84 -9.49 -24.19
N GLN A 165 -7.71 -8.95 -23.74
CA GLN A 165 -7.47 -8.62 -22.34
C GLN A 165 -7.55 -7.12 -22.14
N TYR A 166 -8.15 -6.72 -21.01
CA TYR A 166 -8.26 -5.32 -20.60
C TYR A 166 -7.26 -5.03 -19.47
N PRO A 167 -6.96 -3.75 -19.19
CA PRO A 167 -6.08 -3.40 -18.09
C PRO A 167 -6.65 -3.97 -16.78
N PRO A 168 -5.86 -4.74 -16.00
CA PRO A 168 -6.30 -5.22 -14.69
C PRO A 168 -6.79 -4.10 -13.77
N ALA A 169 -6.22 -2.90 -13.91
CA ALA A 169 -6.63 -1.71 -13.18
C ALA A 169 -8.10 -1.29 -13.44
N PHE A 170 -8.68 -1.64 -14.60
CA PHE A 170 -10.07 -1.31 -14.91
C PHE A 170 -11.08 -2.15 -14.11
N GLY A 171 -10.61 -3.26 -13.52
CA GLY A 171 -11.42 -4.19 -12.75
C GLY A 171 -12.23 -5.15 -13.62
N ALA A 172 -13.29 -5.70 -13.05
CA ALA A 172 -14.12 -6.69 -13.73
C ALA A 172 -14.89 -6.08 -14.92
N VAL A 173 -14.86 -6.80 -16.05
CA VAL A 173 -15.66 -6.46 -17.22
C VAL A 173 -17.16 -6.56 -16.91
N PRO A 174 -18.01 -5.70 -17.51
CA PRO A 174 -19.44 -5.75 -17.30
C PRO A 174 -20.02 -7.09 -17.74
N LEU A 175 -20.66 -7.80 -16.81
CA LEU A 175 -21.25 -9.13 -17.06
C LEU A 175 -22.41 -9.07 -18.05
N MET A 176 -23.22 -8.01 -17.99
CA MET A 176 -24.35 -7.81 -18.88
C MET A 176 -23.96 -6.83 -19.97
N GLN A 177 -23.72 -7.35 -21.18
CA GLN A 177 -23.38 -6.55 -22.35
C GLN A 177 -24.59 -6.41 -23.28
N THR A 178 -24.71 -5.25 -23.90
CA THR A 178 -25.66 -5.01 -24.99
C THR A 178 -25.25 -5.78 -26.25
N ARG A 179 -26.23 -6.12 -27.10
CA ARG A 179 -26.00 -6.85 -28.36
C ARG A 179 -25.70 -5.95 -29.57
N ASP A 180 -25.37 -4.68 -29.33
CA ASP A 180 -24.97 -3.77 -30.39
C ASP A 180 -23.52 -4.02 -30.81
N TYR A 181 -23.25 -3.89 -32.11
CA TYR A 181 -21.91 -3.98 -32.65
C TYR A 181 -21.42 -2.58 -33.00
N ARG A 182 -20.49 -2.05 -32.22
CA ARG A 182 -19.96 -0.69 -32.35
C ARG A 182 -18.45 -0.67 -32.23
N PRO A 183 -17.77 0.34 -32.81
CA PRO A 183 -16.34 0.53 -32.58
C PRO A 183 -16.08 0.80 -31.10
N LEU A 184 -15.13 0.05 -30.54
CA LEU A 184 -14.64 0.25 -29.20
C LEU A 184 -13.53 1.31 -29.21
N PRO A 185 -13.49 2.19 -28.20
CA PRO A 185 -12.41 3.17 -28.06
C PRO A 185 -11.06 2.46 -27.81
N PHE A 186 -9.97 3.21 -27.91
CA PHE A 186 -8.62 2.74 -27.55
C PHE A 186 -8.07 1.56 -28.36
N GLY A 187 -8.66 1.30 -29.53
CA GLY A 187 -8.13 0.28 -30.44
C GLY A 187 -8.45 -1.15 -30.01
N TYR A 188 -9.54 -1.39 -29.27
CA TYR A 188 -10.02 -2.76 -29.00
C TYR A 188 -10.79 -3.37 -30.18
N GLY A 189 -11.04 -2.63 -31.26
CA GLY A 189 -11.78 -3.12 -32.42
C GLY A 189 -13.27 -2.84 -32.27
N HIS A 190 -14.11 -3.87 -32.27
CA HIS A 190 -15.57 -3.73 -32.19
C HIS A 190 -16.16 -4.59 -31.07
N GLY A 191 -17.27 -4.15 -30.51
CA GLY A 191 -17.95 -4.85 -29.42
C GLY A 191 -19.24 -4.14 -28.99
N SER A 192 -19.68 -4.43 -27.76
CA SER A 192 -20.91 -3.88 -27.20
C SER A 192 -20.77 -2.41 -26.79
N GLY A 193 -21.87 -1.67 -26.86
CA GLY A 193 -21.98 -0.31 -26.36
C GLY A 193 -21.77 -0.22 -24.85
N THR A 194 -22.24 -1.20 -24.08
CA THR A 194 -21.94 -1.28 -22.64
C THR A 194 -20.44 -1.36 -22.39
N LEU A 195 -19.73 -2.19 -23.15
CA LEU A 195 -18.28 -2.32 -23.05
C LEU A 195 -17.58 -1.03 -23.49
N ALA A 196 -18.05 -0.40 -24.56
CA ALA A 196 -17.50 0.88 -25.04
C ALA A 196 -17.64 1.99 -23.98
N THR A 197 -18.77 2.08 -23.30
CA THR A 197 -19.01 3.05 -22.21
C THR A 197 -18.14 2.74 -20.99
N TRP A 198 -18.03 1.45 -20.64
CA TRP A 198 -17.18 1.00 -19.53
C TRP A 198 -15.70 1.36 -19.77
N LEU A 199 -15.18 1.11 -20.98
CA LEU A 199 -13.81 1.46 -21.35
C LEU A 199 -13.54 2.96 -21.21
N ARG A 200 -14.42 3.82 -21.75
CA ARG A 200 -14.28 5.28 -21.64
C ARG A 200 -14.27 5.72 -20.18
N LYS A 201 -15.23 5.24 -19.40
CA LYS A 201 -15.35 5.60 -17.98
C LYS A 201 -14.09 5.22 -17.21
N LYS A 202 -13.54 4.02 -17.42
CA LYS A 202 -12.36 3.55 -16.70
C LYS A 202 -11.07 4.25 -17.13
N ALA A 203 -10.89 4.49 -18.42
CA ALA A 203 -9.76 5.29 -18.91
C ALA A 203 -9.80 6.72 -18.35
N GLN A 204 -10.98 7.34 -18.29
CA GLN A 204 -11.15 8.68 -17.72
C GLN A 204 -10.90 8.70 -16.21
N GLU A 205 -11.46 7.75 -15.46
CA GLU A 205 -11.32 7.69 -13.99
C GLU A 205 -9.87 7.47 -13.55
N LEU A 206 -9.11 6.65 -14.29
CA LEU A 206 -7.76 6.24 -13.88
C LEU A 206 -6.65 7.07 -14.52
N TYR A 207 -6.83 7.47 -15.78
CA TYR A 207 -5.78 8.11 -16.57
C TYR A 207 -6.19 9.47 -17.13
N GLY A 208 -7.42 9.94 -16.87
CA GLY A 208 -7.93 11.21 -17.40
C GLY A 208 -8.07 11.25 -18.93
N GLU A 209 -8.06 10.08 -19.59
CA GLU A 209 -8.00 9.97 -21.05
C GLU A 209 -9.41 9.91 -21.66
N GLU A 210 -9.72 10.86 -22.54
CA GLU A 210 -10.93 10.85 -23.36
C GLU A 210 -10.77 9.91 -24.57
N SER A 211 -11.88 9.47 -25.20
CA SER A 211 -11.82 8.45 -26.24
C SER A 211 -11.06 8.90 -27.49
N VAL A 212 -9.80 8.50 -27.60
CA VAL A 212 -8.99 8.63 -28.81
C VAL A 212 -9.28 7.44 -29.73
N ASP A 213 -9.58 7.74 -30.99
CA ASP A 213 -9.74 6.73 -32.04
C ASP A 213 -8.37 6.18 -32.45
N PHE A 214 -8.02 5.05 -31.86
CA PHE A 214 -6.84 4.29 -32.26
C PHE A 214 -7.20 3.24 -33.31
N VAL A 215 -6.62 3.38 -34.50
CA VAL A 215 -6.58 2.31 -35.49
C VAL A 215 -5.29 1.54 -35.26
N LEU A 216 -5.38 0.39 -34.57
CA LEU A 216 -4.24 -0.51 -34.43
C LEU A 216 -3.95 -1.16 -35.78
N ASP A 217 -2.72 -1.02 -36.26
CA ASP A 217 -2.25 -1.70 -37.46
C ASP A 217 -1.65 -3.08 -37.10
N CYS A 218 -2.53 -4.07 -36.95
CA CYS A 218 -2.12 -5.43 -36.65
C CYS A 218 -1.55 -6.18 -37.86
N ALA A 219 -1.47 -5.58 -39.05
CA ALA A 219 -0.91 -6.22 -40.24
C ALA A 219 0.63 -6.24 -40.25
N SER A 220 1.26 -5.50 -39.33
CA SER A 220 2.70 -5.26 -39.26
C SER A 220 3.43 -6.11 -38.19
N VAL A 221 2.72 -7.03 -37.51
CA VAL A 221 3.21 -7.80 -36.34
C VAL A 221 3.37 -9.28 -36.68
#